data_AF-A0A535PI06-F1
#
_entry.id   AF-A0A535PI06-F1
#
_cell.length_a   1.000
_cell.length_b   1.000
_cell.length_c   1.000
_cell.angle_alpha   90.00
_cell.angle_beta   90.00
_cell.angle_gamma   90.00
#
_symmetry.space_group_name_H-M   'P 1'
#
loop_
_entity.id
_entity.type
_entity.pdbx_description
1 polymer ?
#
loop_
_entity_poly.entity_id
_entity_poly.type
_entity_poly.pdbx_seq_one_letter_code
_entity_poly.pdbx_strand_id
1 'polypeptide(L)'
;MTRTKPMFAAVAFMAMAIAACQPGTNTHPVPSVAQIGSDLNCPKGDHGFEDSQVGWGFCYPASWKYNERPQASTNPPGLDLTFDITDIPCASPPPGTASARPICSPNAGLFAFMIISTYERGSSDSLASWLQANTASPSPSPPALQPITWGNSTQAARLADGRRIALTQHHVVILDLRSGQGHLDLETEMSARLGTWKFSY
;
A
#
# COMPACT_ATOMS: atom_id res chain seq x y z
N MET A 1 4.85 51.61 -63.53
CA MET A 1 3.75 50.92 -62.81
C MET A 1 4.21 49.53 -62.44
N THR A 2 4.56 49.38 -61.16
CA THR A 2 4.48 48.20 -60.29
C THR A 2 4.05 46.85 -60.89
N ARG A 3 4.89 45.80 -60.73
CA ARG A 3 4.62 44.72 -59.75
C ARG A 3 5.80 43.75 -59.58
N THR A 4 6.17 43.62 -58.31
CA THR A 4 7.09 42.71 -57.66
C THR A 4 6.72 41.23 -57.84
N LYS A 5 7.71 40.37 -58.07
CA LYS A 5 7.62 38.91 -57.86
C LYS A 5 8.25 38.58 -56.49
N PRO A 6 7.53 38.00 -55.52
CA PRO A 6 8.17 37.30 -54.41
C PRO A 6 8.36 35.83 -54.80
N MET A 7 9.61 35.38 -54.84
CA MET A 7 9.97 33.97 -54.92
C MET A 7 10.15 33.49 -53.47
N PHE A 8 9.45 32.41 -53.14
CA PHE A 8 9.22 31.89 -51.78
C PHE A 8 10.50 31.64 -50.99
N ALA A 9 10.51 32.15 -49.75
CA ALA A 9 11.51 31.81 -48.74
C ALA A 9 11.37 30.35 -48.31
N ALA A 10 12.50 29.65 -48.26
CA ALA A 10 12.63 28.30 -47.73
C ALA A 10 12.40 28.31 -46.21
N VAL A 11 11.53 27.42 -45.72
CA VAL A 11 11.47 27.03 -44.32
C VAL A 11 11.74 25.53 -44.27
N ALA A 12 12.97 25.18 -43.89
CA ALA A 12 13.34 23.81 -43.57
C ALA A 12 12.77 23.47 -42.19
N PHE A 13 11.71 22.66 -42.14
CA PHE A 13 11.25 22.06 -40.90
C PHE A 13 12.18 20.89 -40.55
N MET A 14 13.01 21.10 -39.53
CA MET A 14 13.85 20.09 -38.91
C MET A 14 12.92 19.08 -38.20
N ALA A 15 12.78 17.89 -38.77
CA ALA A 15 12.07 16.79 -38.14
C ALA A 15 12.84 16.33 -36.90
N MET A 16 12.34 16.69 -35.71
CA MET A 16 12.80 16.09 -34.47
C MET A 16 12.43 14.60 -34.50
N ALA A 17 13.45 13.75 -34.61
CA ALA A 17 13.33 12.32 -34.43
C ALA A 17 12.90 12.04 -32.99
N ILE A 18 11.60 11.83 -32.80
CA ILE A 18 11.05 11.30 -31.57
C ILE A 18 11.53 9.86 -31.51
N ALA A 19 12.57 9.59 -30.71
CA ALA A 19 12.88 8.24 -30.28
C ALA A 19 11.68 7.74 -29.47
N ALA A 20 10.73 7.12 -30.16
CA ALA A 20 9.68 6.35 -29.52
C ALA A 20 10.35 5.19 -28.81
N CYS A 21 10.47 5.27 -27.47
CA CYS A 21 10.69 4.10 -26.64
C CYS A 21 9.56 3.12 -26.99
N GLN A 22 9.90 2.05 -27.71
CA GLN A 22 8.95 0.99 -28.00
C GLN A 22 8.41 0.45 -26.67
N PRO A 23 7.08 0.33 -26.48
CA PRO A 23 6.53 -0.37 -25.35
C PRO A 23 6.94 -1.84 -25.45
N GLY A 24 7.95 -2.24 -24.69
CA GLY A 24 8.27 -3.64 -24.47
C GLY A 24 7.08 -4.32 -23.81
N THR A 25 6.75 -5.53 -24.27
CA THR A 25 5.73 -6.40 -23.68
C THR A 25 6.20 -6.88 -22.31
N ASN A 26 6.15 -6.01 -21.31
CA ASN A 26 6.32 -6.42 -19.92
C ASN A 26 5.05 -7.14 -19.49
N THR A 27 5.12 -8.48 -19.41
CA THR A 27 4.09 -9.34 -18.82
C THR A 27 4.08 -9.28 -17.28
N HIS A 28 4.75 -8.28 -16.70
CA HIS A 28 4.80 -8.09 -15.26
C HIS A 28 3.58 -7.27 -14.82
N PRO A 29 2.83 -7.71 -13.79
CA PRO A 29 1.78 -6.90 -13.21
C PRO A 29 2.34 -5.53 -12.84
N VAL A 30 1.73 -4.47 -13.35
CA VAL A 30 2.11 -3.11 -13.01
C VAL A 30 1.41 -2.76 -11.69
N PRO A 31 2.15 -2.27 -10.68
CA PRO A 31 1.55 -1.93 -9.40
C PRO A 31 0.51 -0.82 -9.50
N SER A 32 -0.54 -0.92 -8.69
CA SER A 32 -1.67 0.03 -8.71
C SER A 32 -1.37 1.39 -8.08
N VAL A 33 -0.27 1.49 -7.34
CA VAL A 33 0.26 2.72 -6.76
C VAL A 33 1.75 2.81 -7.03
N ALA A 34 2.31 4.02 -6.95
CA ALA A 34 3.74 4.24 -7.13
C ALA A 34 4.51 3.33 -6.17
N GLN A 35 5.36 2.45 -6.73
CA GLN A 35 6.30 1.69 -5.92
C GLN A 35 7.34 2.66 -5.40
N ILE A 36 7.21 3.02 -4.14
CA ILE A 36 8.30 3.61 -3.36
C ILE A 36 8.69 2.47 -2.41
N GLY A 37 9.97 2.11 -2.35
CA GLY A 37 10.42 0.99 -1.52
C GLY A 37 11.42 0.04 -2.19
N SER A 38 12.54 0.58 -2.69
CA SER A 38 13.69 -0.23 -3.12
C SER A 38 14.25 -1.13 -2.01
N ASP A 39 13.85 -0.90 -0.76
CA ASP A 39 14.39 -1.54 0.43
C ASP A 39 13.46 -2.60 1.03
N LEU A 40 12.25 -2.78 0.49
CA LEU A 40 11.32 -3.81 0.98
C LEU A 40 11.68 -5.16 0.35
N ASN A 41 11.96 -6.16 1.20
CA ASN A 41 12.27 -7.52 0.77
C ASN A 41 10.98 -8.29 0.44
N CYS A 42 10.30 -7.91 -0.64
CA CYS A 42 9.05 -8.54 -1.02
C CYS A 42 9.24 -9.96 -1.56
N PRO A 43 8.36 -10.91 -1.17
CA PRO A 43 8.28 -12.22 -1.82
C PRO A 43 8.14 -12.09 -3.33
N LYS A 44 8.62 -13.09 -4.07
CA LYS A 44 8.56 -13.08 -5.53
C LYS A 44 7.11 -12.98 -6.00
N GLY A 45 6.81 -11.93 -6.77
CA GLY A 45 5.48 -11.69 -7.32
C GLY A 45 4.55 -10.90 -6.41
N ASP A 46 5.02 -10.46 -5.24
CA ASP A 46 4.36 -9.40 -4.47
C ASP A 46 4.82 -8.01 -4.93
N HIS A 47 4.05 -7.00 -4.55
CA HIS A 47 4.38 -5.60 -4.74
C HIS A 47 4.72 -4.95 -3.39
N GLY A 48 5.57 -3.92 -3.41
CA GLY A 48 5.90 -3.11 -2.25
C GLY A 48 5.02 -1.86 -2.17
N PHE A 49 4.71 -1.42 -0.96
CA PHE A 49 4.12 -0.13 -0.69
C PHE A 49 4.96 0.56 0.38
N GLU A 50 5.27 1.84 0.19
CA GLU A 50 5.91 2.66 1.21
C GLU A 50 5.30 4.05 1.19
N ASP A 51 4.98 4.55 2.37
CA ASP A 51 4.63 5.94 2.57
C ASP A 51 5.69 6.58 3.47
N SER A 52 6.52 7.42 2.85
CA SER A 52 7.62 8.12 3.51
C SER A 52 7.18 9.25 4.43
N GLN A 53 5.89 9.64 4.41
CA GLN A 53 5.35 10.64 5.34
C GLN A 53 5.04 10.01 6.70
N VAL A 54 4.51 8.78 6.71
CA VAL A 54 4.22 8.04 7.94
C VAL A 54 5.33 7.06 8.34
N GLY A 55 6.32 6.86 7.46
CA GLY A 55 7.57 6.18 7.78
C GLY A 55 7.45 4.68 7.85
N TRP A 56 6.56 4.08 7.06
CA TRP A 56 6.48 2.63 6.99
C TRP A 56 6.14 2.15 5.60
N GLY A 57 6.44 0.88 5.36
CA GLY A 57 6.10 0.17 4.14
C GLY A 57 5.91 -1.32 4.38
N PHE A 58 5.22 -1.98 3.45
CA PHE A 58 4.90 -3.41 3.51
C PHE A 58 4.78 -4.00 2.10
N CYS A 59 4.83 -5.33 2.02
CA CYS A 59 4.57 -6.05 0.77
C CYS A 59 3.15 -6.59 0.76
N TYR A 60 2.57 -6.73 -0.44
CA TYR A 60 1.20 -7.19 -0.64
C TYR A 60 1.07 -8.00 -1.94
N PRO A 61 0.03 -8.86 -2.06
CA PRO A 61 -0.19 -9.65 -3.28
C PRO A 61 -0.30 -8.78 -4.54
N ALA A 62 0.40 -9.14 -5.62
CA ALA A 62 0.32 -8.37 -6.88
C ALA A 62 -1.06 -8.32 -7.53
N SER A 63 -1.95 -9.22 -7.15
CA SER A 63 -3.31 -9.28 -7.63
C SER A 63 -4.22 -8.22 -6.99
N TRP A 64 -3.78 -7.58 -5.90
CA TRP A 64 -4.55 -6.55 -5.23
C TRP A 64 -4.39 -5.21 -5.92
N LYS A 65 -5.53 -4.53 -6.05
CA LYS A 65 -5.61 -3.11 -6.32
C LYS A 65 -6.20 -2.43 -5.10
N TYR A 66 -5.68 -1.27 -4.74
CA TYR A 66 -6.30 -0.47 -3.69
C TYR A 66 -6.35 1.02 -4.01
N ASN A 67 -7.27 1.71 -3.33
CA ASN A 67 -7.33 3.16 -3.23
C ASN A 67 -7.09 3.58 -1.77
N GLU A 68 -6.29 4.61 -1.58
CA GLU A 68 -5.94 5.14 -0.25
C GLU A 68 -6.87 6.29 0.14
N ARG A 69 -7.25 6.32 1.41
CA ARG A 69 -7.98 7.43 2.02
C ARG A 69 -7.33 7.83 3.35
N PRO A 70 -6.67 8.99 3.41
CA PRO A 70 -6.13 9.53 4.64
C PRO A 70 -7.21 10.21 5.49
N GLN A 71 -7.12 10.02 6.80
CA GLN A 71 -7.93 10.73 7.79
C GLN A 71 -7.06 11.10 9.00
N ALA A 72 -6.93 12.39 9.28
CA ALA A 72 -6.19 12.85 10.46
C ALA A 72 -6.94 12.50 11.75
N SER A 73 -6.20 12.07 12.77
CA SER A 73 -6.68 11.90 14.15
C SER A 73 -6.07 12.99 15.02
N THR A 74 -6.89 13.62 15.87
CA THR A 74 -6.44 14.70 16.76
C THR A 74 -6.21 14.22 18.20
N ASN A 75 -6.72 13.05 18.58
CA ASN A 75 -6.55 12.52 19.93
C ASN A 75 -6.64 10.97 19.96
N PRO A 76 -5.51 10.25 20.04
CA PRO A 76 -4.14 10.78 19.94
C PRO A 76 -3.84 11.39 18.56
N PRO A 77 -2.93 12.38 18.48
CA PRO A 77 -2.46 12.91 17.20
C PRO A 77 -1.91 11.80 16.30
N GLY A 78 -2.35 11.78 15.05
CA GLY A 78 -1.90 10.77 14.10
C GLY A 78 -2.63 10.81 12.77
N LEU A 79 -2.44 9.76 11.99
CA LEU A 79 -3.03 9.55 10.67
C LEU A 79 -3.56 8.13 10.55
N ASP A 80 -4.82 8.01 10.15
CA ASP A 80 -5.42 6.76 9.73
C ASP A 80 -5.39 6.69 8.20
N LEU A 81 -4.67 5.72 7.64
CA LEU A 81 -4.72 5.40 6.22
C LEU A 81 -5.62 4.19 6.00
N THR A 82 -6.74 4.40 5.31
CA THR A 82 -7.63 3.31 4.89
C THR A 82 -7.30 2.89 3.45
N PHE A 83 -7.12 1.60 3.26
CA PHE A 83 -6.90 0.95 1.97
C PHE A 83 -8.17 0.17 1.60
N ASP A 84 -8.83 0.63 0.53
CA ASP A 84 -9.94 -0.08 -0.11
C ASP A 84 -9.37 -1.13 -1.07
N ILE A 85 -9.32 -2.39 -0.67
CA ILE A 85 -8.62 -3.45 -1.41
C ILE A 85 -9.62 -4.27 -2.23
N THR A 86 -9.33 -4.46 -3.53
CA THR A 86 -10.03 -5.38 -4.42
C THR A 86 -9.03 -6.33 -5.06
N ASP A 87 -9.33 -7.63 -5.08
CA ASP A 87 -8.53 -8.60 -5.82
C ASP A 87 -8.94 -8.57 -7.30
N ILE A 88 -8.03 -8.20 -8.21
CA ILE A 88 -8.32 -7.97 -9.64
C ILE A 88 -7.66 -8.95 -10.65
N PRO A 89 -7.20 -10.17 -10.30
CA PRO A 89 -6.42 -11.00 -11.22
C PRO A 89 -7.34 -11.64 -12.26
N CYS A 90 -7.65 -10.89 -13.31
CA CYS A 90 -8.17 -11.42 -14.57
C CYS A 90 -7.08 -11.24 -15.62
N ALA A 91 -6.61 -12.36 -16.19
CA ALA A 91 -5.68 -12.30 -17.31
C ALA A 91 -6.46 -12.10 -18.61
N SER A 92 -6.07 -11.10 -19.40
CA SER A 92 -6.52 -11.01 -20.78
C SER A 92 -6.06 -12.23 -21.57
N PRO A 93 -6.90 -12.83 -22.42
CA PRO A 93 -6.46 -13.91 -23.30
C PRO A 93 -5.30 -13.46 -24.20
N PRO A 94 -4.43 -14.39 -24.64
CA PRO A 94 -3.37 -14.08 -25.60
C PRO A 94 -3.91 -13.37 -26.87
N PRO A 95 -3.12 -12.47 -27.49
CA PRO A 95 -3.49 -11.87 -28.76
C PRO A 95 -3.77 -12.95 -29.81
N GLY A 96 -4.95 -12.94 -30.42
CA GLY A 96 -5.38 -13.94 -31.42
C GLY A 96 -6.60 -14.76 -31.02
N THR A 97 -7.00 -14.75 -29.74
CA THR A 97 -8.24 -15.40 -29.25
C THR A 97 -9.28 -14.35 -28.87
N ALA A 98 -9.70 -13.51 -29.83
CA ALA A 98 -10.59 -12.36 -29.63
C ALA A 98 -11.99 -12.69 -29.05
N SER A 99 -12.32 -13.97 -28.87
CA SER A 99 -13.58 -14.45 -28.27
C SER A 99 -13.41 -15.15 -26.91
N ALA A 100 -12.18 -15.31 -26.40
CA ALA A 100 -11.98 -15.98 -25.11
C ALA A 100 -12.32 -15.03 -23.96
N ARG A 101 -13.13 -15.51 -23.00
CA ARG A 101 -13.46 -14.77 -21.78
C ARG A 101 -12.20 -14.68 -20.89
N PRO A 102 -11.96 -13.54 -20.20
CA PRO A 102 -10.87 -13.45 -19.21
C PRO A 102 -10.96 -14.59 -18.19
N ILE A 103 -9.82 -15.19 -17.87
CA ILE A 103 -9.70 -16.17 -16.78
C ILE A 103 -9.35 -15.38 -15.52
N CYS A 104 -10.24 -15.41 -14.54
CA CYS A 104 -10.08 -14.71 -13.28
C CYS A 104 -9.71 -15.68 -12.15
N SER A 105 -8.97 -15.22 -11.14
CA SER A 105 -8.76 -16.01 -9.92
C SER A 105 -10.10 -16.30 -9.22
N PRO A 106 -10.15 -17.30 -8.33
CA PRO A 106 -11.32 -17.56 -7.49
C PRO A 106 -11.75 -16.37 -6.62
N ASN A 107 -10.81 -15.47 -6.32
CA ASN A 107 -11.01 -14.33 -5.43
C ASN A 107 -11.23 -13.01 -6.20
N ALA A 108 -11.28 -13.05 -7.54
CA ALA A 108 -11.43 -11.85 -8.34
C ALA A 108 -12.76 -11.12 -8.03
N GLY A 109 -12.66 -9.82 -7.76
CA GLY A 109 -13.77 -8.95 -7.36
C GLY A 109 -14.09 -8.97 -5.86
N LEU A 110 -13.44 -9.83 -5.06
CA LEU A 110 -13.59 -9.78 -3.61
C LEU A 110 -12.97 -8.49 -3.05
N PHE A 111 -13.59 -7.97 -1.99
CA PHE A 111 -13.28 -6.66 -1.45
C PHE A 111 -13.06 -6.70 0.06
N ALA A 112 -12.15 -5.87 0.57
CA ALA A 112 -11.92 -5.69 1.99
C ALA A 112 -11.29 -4.33 2.32
N PHE A 113 -11.30 -3.99 3.60
CA PHE A 113 -10.67 -2.77 4.11
C PHE A 113 -9.49 -3.14 5.00
N MET A 114 -8.36 -2.49 4.77
CA MET A 114 -7.24 -2.47 5.70
C MET A 114 -7.07 -1.04 6.22
N ILE A 115 -6.97 -0.87 7.52
CA ILE A 115 -6.74 0.43 8.14
C ILE A 115 -5.40 0.36 8.86
N ILE A 116 -4.52 1.31 8.55
CA ILE A 116 -3.24 1.48 9.22
C ILE A 116 -3.28 2.82 9.94
N SER A 117 -3.41 2.76 11.26
CA SER A 117 -3.39 3.93 12.12
C SER A 117 -1.96 4.18 12.60
N THR A 118 -1.46 5.39 12.41
CA THR A 118 -0.12 5.82 12.83
C THR A 118 -0.26 6.95 13.82
N TYR A 119 0.06 6.71 15.08
CA TYR A 119 -0.03 7.69 16.15
C TYR A 119 1.35 8.07 16.67
N GLU A 120 1.46 9.28 17.22
CA GLU A 120 2.67 9.68 17.92
C GLU A 120 2.95 8.76 19.11
N ARG A 121 4.19 8.30 19.22
CA ARG A 121 4.66 7.52 20.37
C ARG A 121 4.75 8.36 21.65
N GLY A 122 5.08 9.65 21.51
CA GLY A 122 5.39 10.53 22.64
C GLY A 122 6.55 9.98 23.48
N SER A 123 6.42 10.06 24.81
CA SER A 123 7.40 9.56 25.79
C SER A 123 7.19 8.09 26.19
N SER A 124 6.39 7.33 25.46
CA SER A 124 6.07 5.95 25.84
C SER A 124 7.21 4.98 25.53
N ASP A 125 7.75 4.31 26.54
CA ASP A 125 8.83 3.32 26.38
C ASP A 125 8.33 1.91 26.06
N SER A 126 7.02 1.68 26.17
CA SER A 126 6.40 0.38 25.90
C SER A 126 5.00 0.53 25.29
N LEU A 127 4.51 -0.54 24.64
CA LEU A 127 3.12 -0.61 24.20
C LEU A 127 2.14 -0.48 25.36
N ALA A 128 2.45 -1.11 26.51
CA ALA A 128 1.60 -1.07 27.69
C ALA A 128 1.44 0.37 28.22
N SER A 129 2.54 1.13 28.34
CA SER A 129 2.50 2.52 28.77
C SER A 129 1.77 3.43 27.78
N TRP A 130 1.96 3.21 26.47
CA TRP A 130 1.26 3.99 25.45
C TRP A 130 -0.25 3.73 25.48
N LEU A 131 -0.67 2.46 25.58
CA LEU A 131 -2.07 2.09 25.67
C LEU A 131 -2.72 2.64 26.94
N GLN A 132 -2.02 2.62 28.07
CA GLN A 132 -2.52 3.20 29.31
C GLN A 132 -2.76 4.70 29.21
N ALA A 133 -1.92 5.43 28.46
CA ALA A 133 -2.07 6.87 28.26
C ALA A 133 -3.15 7.24 27.23
N ASN A 134 -3.41 6.37 26.24
CA ASN A 134 -4.22 6.70 25.06
C ASN A 134 -5.55 5.94 24.94
N THR A 135 -5.81 4.96 25.81
CA THR A 135 -7.10 4.24 25.82
C THR A 135 -7.99 4.76 26.93
N ALA A 136 -9.26 5.06 26.60
CA ALA A 136 -10.21 5.75 27.46
C ALA A 136 -10.69 4.95 28.69
N SER A 137 -10.20 3.72 28.91
CA SER A 137 -10.53 2.93 30.09
C SER A 137 -9.33 2.87 31.03
N PRO A 138 -9.38 3.53 32.21
CA PRO A 138 -8.46 3.27 33.29
C PRO A 138 -8.75 1.87 33.86
N SER A 139 -8.37 0.82 33.12
CA SER A 139 -8.32 -0.52 33.66
C SER A 139 -7.07 -0.60 34.55
N PRO A 140 -7.18 -1.09 35.81
CA PRO A 140 -6.03 -1.29 36.69
C PRO A 140 -5.07 -2.37 36.17
N SER A 141 -5.45 -3.09 35.11
CA SER A 141 -4.63 -4.08 34.43
C SER A 141 -4.43 -3.66 32.97
N PRO A 142 -3.18 -3.71 32.45
CA PRO A 142 -2.92 -3.47 31.04
C PRO A 142 -3.78 -4.40 30.18
N PRO A 143 -4.25 -3.96 28.99
CA PRO A 143 -4.93 -4.87 28.07
C PRO A 143 -4.05 -6.10 27.82
N ALA A 144 -4.67 -7.28 27.75
CA ALA A 144 -3.94 -8.50 27.45
C ALA A 144 -3.32 -8.37 26.05
N LEU A 145 -2.00 -8.30 26.01
CA LEU A 145 -1.20 -8.21 24.78
C LEU A 145 -0.64 -9.60 24.49
N GLN A 146 -0.98 -10.16 23.33
CA GLN A 146 -0.32 -11.36 22.84
C GLN A 146 0.89 -10.95 22.00
N PRO A 147 2.15 -11.17 22.43
CA PRO A 147 3.31 -10.75 21.67
C PRO A 147 3.36 -11.37 20.28
N ILE A 148 3.78 -10.58 19.29
CA ILE A 148 4.02 -11.03 17.91
C ILE A 148 5.34 -10.46 17.39
N THR A 149 5.86 -11.02 16.30
CA THR A 149 6.94 -10.41 15.52
C THR A 149 6.33 -9.66 14.35
N TRP A 150 6.67 -8.37 14.21
CA TRP A 150 6.17 -7.53 13.13
C TRP A 150 7.27 -6.59 12.63
N GLY A 151 7.76 -6.87 11.41
CA GLY A 151 8.83 -6.11 10.78
C GLY A 151 10.04 -5.91 11.68
N ASN A 152 10.54 -4.68 11.71
CA ASN A 152 11.61 -4.20 12.58
C ASN A 152 11.08 -3.38 13.79
N SER A 153 9.85 -3.63 14.25
CA SER A 153 9.30 -2.93 15.42
C SER A 153 10.05 -3.27 16.71
N THR A 154 10.04 -2.34 17.67
CA THR A 154 10.64 -2.53 19.01
C THR A 154 9.80 -3.47 19.86
N GLN A 155 8.48 -3.33 19.79
CA GLN A 155 7.50 -4.21 20.41
C GLN A 155 6.32 -4.36 19.47
N ALA A 156 5.76 -5.55 19.37
CA ALA A 156 4.49 -5.75 18.68
C ALA A 156 3.62 -6.76 19.43
N ALA A 157 2.32 -6.56 19.34
CA ALA A 157 1.34 -7.44 19.95
C ALA A 157 0.06 -7.52 19.12
N ARG A 158 -0.71 -8.57 19.35
CA ARG A 158 -2.12 -8.67 18.98
C ARG A 158 -2.98 -8.26 20.16
N LEU A 159 -3.97 -7.42 19.89
CA LEU A 159 -5.00 -6.98 20.82
C LEU A 159 -6.13 -8.01 20.88
N ALA A 160 -6.95 -7.95 21.94
CA ALA A 160 -8.08 -8.86 22.14
C ALA A 160 -9.15 -8.76 21.04
N ASP A 161 -9.26 -7.61 20.38
CA ASP A 161 -10.16 -7.37 19.24
C ASP A 161 -9.59 -7.88 17.91
N GLY A 162 -8.41 -8.49 17.92
CA GLY A 162 -7.76 -9.07 16.76
C GLY A 162 -6.82 -8.12 16.02
N ARG A 163 -6.87 -6.81 16.30
CA ARG A 163 -5.95 -5.82 15.70
C ARG A 163 -4.52 -6.10 16.13
N ARG A 164 -3.56 -5.70 15.30
CA ARG A 164 -2.13 -5.76 15.61
C ARG A 164 -1.65 -4.36 15.93
N ILE A 165 -0.77 -4.24 16.91
CA ILE A 165 -0.18 -2.96 17.34
C ILE A 165 1.33 -3.12 17.45
N ALA A 166 2.07 -2.13 16.95
CA ALA A 166 3.52 -2.06 17.01
C ALA A 166 3.98 -0.73 17.59
N LEU A 167 4.97 -0.78 18.49
CA LEU A 167 5.76 0.35 18.92
C LEU A 167 7.00 0.41 18.04
N THR A 168 7.15 1.51 17.29
CA THR A 168 8.35 1.78 16.49
C THR A 168 9.25 2.76 17.25
N GLN A 169 10.32 3.22 16.61
CA GLN A 169 11.17 4.23 17.23
C GLN A 169 10.42 5.56 17.41
N HIS A 170 9.61 6.01 16.44
CA HIS A 170 8.89 7.29 16.51
C HIS A 170 7.36 7.20 16.66
N HIS A 171 6.75 6.06 16.35
CA HIS A 171 5.28 5.94 16.28
C HIS A 171 4.74 4.71 17.01
N VAL A 172 3.42 4.72 17.18
CA VAL A 172 2.63 3.51 17.42
C VAL A 172 1.78 3.26 16.19
N VAL A 173 1.93 2.07 15.60
CA VAL A 173 1.22 1.66 14.38
C VAL A 173 0.21 0.59 14.73
N ILE A 174 -1.06 0.76 14.34
CA ILE A 174 -2.11 -0.23 14.51
C ILE A 174 -2.59 -0.69 13.14
N LEU A 175 -2.59 -2.01 12.92
CA LEU A 175 -3.17 -2.66 11.74
C LEU A 175 -4.51 -3.28 12.10
N ASP A 176 -5.56 -2.82 11.44
CA ASP A 176 -6.92 -3.32 11.53
C ASP A 176 -7.35 -3.88 10.16
N LEU A 177 -7.67 -5.18 10.13
CA LEU A 177 -8.04 -5.91 8.93
C LEU A 177 -9.53 -6.23 8.99
N ARG A 178 -10.30 -5.71 8.05
CA ARG A 178 -11.75 -5.85 8.03
C ARG A 178 -12.19 -6.54 6.75
N SER A 179 -12.86 -7.68 6.89
CA SER A 179 -13.50 -8.35 5.77
C SER A 179 -14.57 -7.43 5.17
N GLY A 180 -14.48 -7.16 3.87
CA GLY A 180 -15.50 -6.45 3.12
C GLY A 180 -16.43 -7.41 2.39
N GLN A 181 -17.04 -6.94 1.29
CA GLN A 181 -17.93 -7.73 0.46
C GLN A 181 -17.23 -8.97 -0.10
N GLY A 182 -17.83 -10.14 0.12
CA GLY A 182 -17.32 -11.42 -0.38
C GLY A 182 -16.13 -11.99 0.42
N HIS A 183 -15.75 -11.36 1.54
CA HIS A 183 -14.79 -11.90 2.51
C HIS A 183 -13.39 -12.17 1.93
N LEU A 184 -12.79 -11.18 1.26
CA LEU A 184 -11.36 -11.26 0.94
C LEU A 184 -10.55 -11.47 2.23
N ASP A 185 -9.78 -12.56 2.29
CA ASP A 185 -9.03 -12.96 3.48
C ASP A 185 -7.73 -12.16 3.64
N LEU A 186 -7.87 -10.93 4.14
CA LEU A 186 -6.72 -10.08 4.46
C LEU A 186 -5.89 -10.65 5.61
N GLU A 187 -6.53 -11.35 6.55
CA GLU A 187 -5.87 -11.84 7.75
C GLU A 187 -4.78 -12.85 7.39
N THR A 188 -5.09 -13.85 6.56
CA THR A 188 -4.09 -14.82 6.08
C THR A 188 -3.00 -14.14 5.26
N GLU A 189 -3.38 -13.32 4.27
CA GLU A 189 -2.43 -12.72 3.34
C GLU A 189 -1.47 -11.74 4.02
N MET A 190 -1.96 -10.89 4.93
CA MET A 190 -1.13 -9.92 5.63
C MET A 190 -0.35 -10.55 6.79
N SER A 191 -0.88 -11.61 7.43
CA SER A 191 -0.13 -12.35 8.47
C SER A 191 1.13 -12.98 7.90
N ALA A 192 1.05 -13.56 6.70
CA ALA A 192 2.20 -14.15 6.00
C ALA A 192 3.28 -13.11 5.68
N ARG A 193 2.93 -11.82 5.66
CA ARG A 193 3.79 -10.71 5.24
C ARG A 193 4.20 -9.79 6.39
N LEU A 194 3.88 -10.10 7.65
CA LEU A 194 4.31 -9.25 8.78
C LEU A 194 5.83 -9.04 8.82
N GLY A 195 6.62 -10.04 8.39
CA GLY A 195 8.08 -9.93 8.34
C GLY A 195 8.60 -8.99 7.24
N THR A 196 7.79 -8.59 6.27
CA THR A 196 8.19 -7.69 5.19
C THR A 196 7.99 -6.22 5.54
N TRP A 197 7.37 -5.92 6.69
CA TRP A 197 7.14 -4.55 7.11
C TRP A 197 8.45 -3.88 7.51
N LYS A 198 8.59 -2.61 7.12
CA LYS A 198 9.70 -1.76 7.54
C LYS A 198 9.12 -0.49 8.14
N PHE A 199 9.56 -0.17 9.34
CA PHE A 199 9.31 1.08 10.06
C PHE A 199 10.61 1.89 10.01
N SER A 200 10.60 2.95 9.20
CA SER A 200 11.77 3.78 8.86
C SER A 200 11.97 4.96 9.82
N TYR A 201 10.93 5.32 10.57
CA TYR A 201 10.96 6.31 11.65
C TYR A 201 10.68 5.64 13.02
#